data_AF-A0A660WZI1-F1
#
_entry.id   AF-A0A660WZI1-F1
#
_cell.length_a   1.000
_cell.length_b   1.000
_cell.length_c   1.000
_cell.angle_alpha   90.00
_cell.angle_beta   90.00
_cell.angle_gamma   90.00
#
_symmetry.space_group_name_H-M   'P 1'
#
loop_
_entity.id
_entity.type
_entity.pdbx_description
1 polymer ?
#
loop_
_entity_poly.entity_id
_entity_poly.type
_entity_poly.pdbx_seq_one_letter_code
_entity_poly.pdbx_strand_id
1 'polypeptide(L)'
;MARKVVTGFLLIYFVLVINLYGQNNDQKLSYGEARILLLKSVVFPGWGEHSLDRNSRGYVFNFIDIGLWLGYLVQKHYGKVFHDAMVAYAVSHAGIEPEGKDIQFYTDIGNYLTIYDYNDQKLRYRQVRLVYPVTKEYYWAWDSDASRKHFDRLRIKSGLAYRNASIFVACLVVNRLASVIDIIALTRHRLENAEFSFKPIVYYLPDGTAGMNVEVRW
;
A
#
# COMPACT_ATOMS: atom_id res chain seq x y z
N MET A 1 -19.74 5.51 -5.83
CA MET A 1 -19.31 6.38 -4.71
C MET A 1 -17.79 6.45 -4.58
N ALA A 2 -17.08 5.32 -4.49
CA ALA A 2 -15.61 5.27 -4.37
C ALA A 2 -14.84 6.07 -5.43
N ARG A 3 -15.28 6.03 -6.70
CA ARG A 3 -14.64 6.75 -7.80
C ARG A 3 -14.64 8.28 -7.64
N LYS A 4 -15.65 8.84 -6.97
CA LYS A 4 -15.77 10.28 -6.68
C LYS A 4 -14.94 10.70 -5.46
N VAL A 5 -14.78 9.80 -4.49
CA VAL A 5 -13.95 10.02 -3.30
C VAL A 5 -12.47 10.01 -3.68
N VAL A 6 -12.04 9.07 -4.54
CA VAL A 6 -10.67 8.98 -5.03
C VAL A 6 -10.29 10.20 -5.88
N THR A 7 -11.15 10.66 -6.80
CA THR A 7 -10.87 11.88 -7.58
C THR A 7 -10.87 13.15 -6.73
N GLY A 8 -11.73 13.23 -5.71
CA GLY A 8 -11.71 14.34 -4.75
C GLY A 8 -10.40 14.40 -3.96
N PHE A 9 -9.90 13.26 -3.50
CA PHE A 9 -8.63 13.16 -2.79
C PHE A 9 -7.43 13.55 -3.68
N LEU A 10 -7.44 13.11 -4.94
CA LEU A 10 -6.41 13.45 -5.93
C LEU A 10 -6.40 14.94 -6.31
N LEU A 11 -7.57 15.58 -6.38
CA LEU A 11 -7.69 17.02 -6.63
C LEU A 11 -7.18 17.85 -5.46
N ILE A 12 -7.53 17.47 -4.22
CA ILE A 12 -7.02 18.14 -3.01
C ILE A 12 -5.51 17.96 -2.90
N TYR A 13 -4.99 16.77 -3.20
CA TYR A 13 -3.56 16.49 -3.28
C TYR A 13 -2.87 17.38 -4.33
N PHE A 14 -3.43 17.44 -5.54
CA PHE A 14 -2.88 18.26 -6.63
C PHE A 14 -2.86 19.76 -6.29
N VAL A 15 -3.91 20.28 -5.65
CA VAL A 15 -3.99 21.69 -5.23
C VAL A 15 -3.04 22.02 -4.09
N LEU A 16 -2.84 21.12 -3.12
CA LEU A 16 -1.89 21.31 -2.02
C LEU A 16 -0.43 21.27 -2.49
N VAL A 17 -0.10 20.40 -3.44
CA VAL A 17 1.26 20.28 -3.98
C VAL A 17 1.67 21.51 -4.82
N ILE A 18 0.74 22.12 -5.57
CA ILE A 18 1.03 23.29 -6.41
C ILE A 18 1.32 24.54 -5.56
N ASN A 19 0.62 24.75 -4.46
CA ASN A 19 0.70 25.98 -3.66
C ASN A 19 1.94 26.07 -2.75
N LEU A 20 2.79 25.04 -2.68
CA LEU A 20 3.97 24.99 -1.79
C LEU A 20 5.30 25.28 -2.52
N TYR A 21 5.25 25.77 -3.75
CA TYR A 21 6.40 26.29 -4.49
C TYR A 21 6.81 27.68 -3.98
N GLY A 22 7.45 27.76 -2.81
CA GLY A 22 7.95 29.04 -2.33
C GLY A 22 8.73 28.95 -1.02
N GLN A 23 10.04 28.70 -1.12
CA GLN A 23 11.04 29.08 -0.09
C GLN A 23 12.43 28.63 -0.56
N ASN A 24 13.16 29.46 -1.28
CA ASN A 24 14.49 29.07 -1.75
C ASN A 24 15.46 29.05 -0.57
N ASN A 25 15.99 27.87 -0.28
CA ASN A 25 17.19 27.70 0.53
C ASN A 25 18.25 27.21 -0.47
N ASP A 26 19.24 28.05 -0.75
CA ASP A 26 20.16 27.93 -1.89
C ASP A 26 21.42 27.10 -1.56
N GLN A 27 21.36 26.31 -0.49
CA GLN A 27 22.47 25.45 -0.12
C GLN A 27 22.64 24.32 -1.13
N LYS A 28 23.84 24.21 -1.71
CA LYS A 28 24.18 23.10 -2.58
C LYS A 28 24.31 21.79 -1.76
N LEU A 29 23.99 20.66 -2.39
CA LEU A 29 23.94 19.32 -1.80
C LEU A 29 24.88 18.39 -2.55
N SER A 30 25.63 17.58 -1.83
CA SER A 30 26.36 16.45 -2.41
C SER A 30 25.39 15.34 -2.86
N TYR A 31 25.79 14.56 -3.86
CA TYR A 31 25.04 13.37 -4.30
C TYR A 31 24.77 12.37 -3.16
N GLY A 32 25.68 12.26 -2.19
CA GLY A 32 25.49 11.41 -1.01
C GLY A 32 24.34 11.89 -0.12
N GLU A 33 24.26 13.20 0.12
CA GLU A 33 23.22 13.82 0.93
C GLU A 33 21.86 13.70 0.24
N ALA A 34 21.80 13.95 -1.07
CA ALA A 34 20.57 13.77 -1.85
C ALA A 34 20.04 12.33 -1.77
N ARG A 35 20.91 11.33 -1.82
CA ARG A 35 20.51 9.92 -1.64
C ARG A 35 19.93 9.64 -0.26
N ILE A 36 20.54 10.20 0.80
CA ILE A 36 20.04 10.05 2.17
C ILE A 36 18.64 10.68 2.29
N LEU A 37 18.41 11.83 1.67
CA LEU A 37 17.10 12.49 1.66
C LEU A 37 16.03 11.63 0.97
N LEU A 38 16.36 11.01 -0.16
CA LEU A 38 15.45 10.08 -0.85
C LEU A 38 15.13 8.87 0.03
N LEU A 39 16.14 8.27 0.67
CA LEU A 39 15.94 7.12 1.56
C LEU A 39 15.05 7.46 2.75
N LYS A 40 15.22 8.64 3.35
CA LYS A 40 14.34 9.13 4.42
C LYS A 40 12.88 9.14 3.96
N SER A 41 12.59 9.69 2.78
CA SER A 41 11.22 9.76 2.21
C SER A 41 10.67 8.40 1.76
N VAL A 42 11.53 7.44 1.38
CA VAL A 42 11.09 6.04 1.14
C VAL A 42 10.60 5.38 2.42
N VAL A 43 11.36 5.51 3.51
CA VAL A 43 11.05 4.88 4.80
C VAL A 43 9.84 5.56 5.44
N PHE A 44 9.89 6.90 5.55
CA PHE A 44 8.81 7.72 6.08
C PHE A 44 8.52 8.89 5.11
N PRO A 45 7.42 8.82 4.35
CA PRO A 45 7.09 9.85 3.37
C PRO A 45 6.91 11.20 4.08
N GLY A 46 7.62 12.22 3.63
CA GLY A 46 7.68 13.54 4.26
C GLY A 46 8.98 13.81 5.04
N TRP A 47 9.78 12.80 5.38
CA TRP A 47 11.00 13.00 6.19
C TRP A 47 12.12 13.70 5.42
N GLY A 48 12.33 13.39 4.14
CA GLY A 48 13.28 14.14 3.31
C GLY A 48 12.90 15.61 3.20
N GLU A 49 11.59 15.90 3.16
CA GLU A 49 11.04 17.24 2.97
C GLU A 49 11.25 18.06 4.23
N HIS A 50 10.99 17.48 5.41
CA HIS A 50 11.37 18.07 6.69
C HIS A 50 12.87 18.34 6.79
N SER A 51 13.71 17.44 6.27
CA SER A 51 15.16 17.60 6.26
C SER A 51 15.66 18.72 5.33
N LEU A 52 14.80 19.22 4.43
CA LEU A 52 15.07 20.34 3.53
C LEU A 52 14.33 21.63 3.96
N ASP A 53 13.88 21.69 5.21
CA ASP A 53 13.03 22.76 5.78
C ASP A 53 11.69 22.95 5.05
N ARG A 54 11.27 21.97 4.24
CA ARG A 54 9.98 21.96 3.55
C ARG A 54 8.89 21.34 4.41
N ASN A 55 8.77 21.83 5.64
CA ASN A 55 7.89 21.25 6.66
C ASN A 55 6.43 21.16 6.21
N SER A 56 5.91 22.19 5.53
CA SER A 56 4.54 22.17 5.02
C SER A 56 4.28 21.01 4.04
N ARG A 57 5.24 20.70 3.15
CA ARG A 57 5.14 19.57 2.21
C ARG A 57 5.28 18.24 2.96
N GLY A 58 6.24 18.17 3.89
CA GLY A 58 6.45 16.99 4.74
C GLY A 58 5.20 16.60 5.54
N TYR A 59 4.52 17.59 6.14
CA TYR A 59 3.27 17.35 6.87
C TYR A 59 2.15 16.80 5.99
N VAL A 60 2.03 17.25 4.74
CA VAL A 60 1.02 16.70 3.80
C VAL A 60 1.25 15.20 3.58
N PHE A 61 2.49 14.78 3.30
CA PHE A 61 2.81 13.37 3.11
C PHE A 61 2.58 12.53 4.39
N ASN A 62 2.95 13.06 5.56
CA ASN A 62 2.71 12.41 6.85
C ASN A 62 1.21 12.21 7.12
N PHE A 63 0.40 13.27 6.96
CA PHE A 63 -1.05 13.18 7.21
C PHE A 63 -1.73 12.20 6.26
N ILE A 64 -1.32 12.17 5.00
CA ILE A 64 -1.80 11.18 4.04
C ILE A 64 -1.39 9.78 4.48
N ASP A 65 -0.13 9.54 4.86
CA ASP A 65 0.33 8.21 5.31
C ASP A 65 -0.46 7.73 6.53
N ILE A 66 -0.66 8.59 7.53
CA ILE A 66 -1.49 8.29 8.72
C ILE A 66 -2.92 7.94 8.32
N GLY A 67 -3.54 8.77 7.48
CA GLY A 67 -4.91 8.53 7.00
C GLY A 67 -5.03 7.22 6.23
N LEU A 68 -4.02 6.86 5.43
CA LEU A 68 -3.98 5.61 4.69
C LEU A 68 -3.82 4.39 5.60
N TRP A 69 -2.96 4.47 6.63
CA TRP A 69 -2.83 3.43 7.66
C TRP A 69 -4.13 3.23 8.43
N LEU A 70 -4.76 4.32 8.89
CA LEU A 70 -6.05 4.26 9.57
C LEU A 70 -7.12 3.63 8.68
N GLY A 71 -7.18 4.04 7.40
CA GLY A 71 -8.07 3.45 6.41
C GLY A 71 -7.84 1.94 6.23
N TYR A 72 -6.59 1.51 6.09
CA TYR A 72 -6.22 0.09 6.04
C TYR A 72 -6.72 -0.68 7.27
N LEU A 73 -6.45 -0.18 8.48
CA LEU A 73 -6.82 -0.83 9.73
C LEU A 73 -8.34 -0.94 9.88
N VAL A 74 -9.08 0.13 9.58
CA VAL A 74 -10.55 0.14 9.62
C VAL A 74 -11.14 -0.86 8.63
N GLN A 75 -10.65 -0.86 7.38
CA GLN A 75 -11.16 -1.80 6.37
C GLN A 75 -10.82 -3.25 6.71
N LYS A 76 -9.62 -3.53 7.22
CA LYS A 76 -9.24 -4.85 7.71
C LYS A 76 -10.13 -5.32 8.86
N HIS A 77 -10.42 -4.42 9.82
CA HIS A 77 -11.31 -4.71 10.94
C HIS A 77 -12.73 -5.03 10.47
N TYR A 78 -13.32 -4.20 9.58
CA TYR A 78 -14.64 -4.49 9.01
C TYR A 78 -14.68 -5.77 8.18
N GLY A 79 -13.61 -6.08 7.44
CA GLY A 79 -13.46 -7.36 6.75
C GLY A 79 -13.65 -8.54 7.69
N LYS A 80 -12.99 -8.48 8.86
CA LYS A 80 -13.12 -9.49 9.90
C LYS A 80 -14.51 -9.52 10.53
N VAL A 81 -15.07 -8.38 10.91
CA VAL A 81 -16.41 -8.31 11.52
C VAL A 81 -17.48 -8.93 10.61
N PHE A 82 -17.47 -8.60 9.31
CA PHE A 82 -18.41 -9.18 8.36
C PHE A 82 -18.14 -10.66 8.08
N HIS A 83 -16.88 -11.10 8.14
CA HIS A 83 -16.53 -12.51 8.03
C HIS A 83 -17.07 -13.31 9.23
N ASP A 84 -16.81 -12.86 10.45
CA ASP A 84 -17.28 -13.54 11.65
C ASP A 84 -18.83 -13.58 11.68
N ALA A 85 -19.48 -12.48 11.25
CA ALA A 85 -20.94 -12.41 11.13
C ALA A 85 -21.51 -13.37 10.08
N MET A 86 -20.90 -13.48 8.88
CA MET A 86 -21.39 -14.41 7.86
C MET A 86 -21.21 -15.87 8.30
N VAL A 87 -20.12 -16.19 9.00
CA VAL A 87 -19.85 -17.54 9.49
C VAL A 87 -20.88 -17.93 10.55
N ALA A 88 -21.08 -17.08 11.57
CA ALA A 88 -22.09 -17.32 12.59
C ALA A 88 -23.51 -17.48 12.00
N TYR A 89 -23.84 -16.64 11.01
CA TYR A 89 -25.12 -16.72 10.32
C TYR A 89 -25.29 -18.01 9.50
N ALA A 90 -24.24 -18.48 8.83
CA ALA A 90 -24.27 -19.74 8.11
C ALA A 90 -24.39 -20.95 9.05
N VAL A 91 -23.75 -20.92 10.22
CA VAL A 91 -23.91 -21.97 11.24
C VAL A 91 -25.37 -22.06 11.68
N SER A 92 -26.04 -20.93 11.94
CA SER A 92 -27.41 -20.93 12.44
C SER A 92 -28.49 -21.22 11.38
N HIS A 93 -28.29 -20.81 10.13
CA HIS A 93 -29.30 -20.92 9.06
C HIS A 93 -29.02 -22.00 8.01
N ALA A 94 -27.79 -22.53 7.96
CA ALA A 94 -27.42 -23.58 7.01
C ALA A 94 -26.81 -24.83 7.67
N GLY A 95 -26.56 -24.79 8.99
CA GLY A 95 -26.05 -25.92 9.75
C GLY A 95 -24.64 -26.35 9.37
N ILE A 96 -23.80 -25.42 8.91
CA ILE A 96 -22.42 -25.72 8.50
C ILE A 96 -21.51 -26.00 9.71
N GLU A 97 -20.44 -26.77 9.48
CA GLU A 97 -19.27 -26.84 10.37
C GLU A 97 -18.20 -25.85 9.86
N PRO A 98 -17.89 -24.76 10.60
CA PRO A 98 -17.04 -23.68 10.09
C PRO A 98 -15.54 -23.99 10.15
N GLU A 99 -15.13 -25.00 10.92
CA GLU A 99 -13.72 -25.36 11.13
C GLU A 99 -13.06 -25.85 9.84
N GLY A 100 -11.83 -25.37 9.59
CA GLY A 100 -11.01 -25.81 8.45
C GLY A 100 -11.54 -25.42 7.07
N LYS A 101 -12.58 -24.58 6.97
CA LYS A 101 -13.18 -24.20 5.68
C LYS A 101 -12.46 -23.02 5.04
N ASP A 102 -12.20 -23.16 3.75
CA ASP A 102 -11.58 -22.12 2.94
C ASP A 102 -12.62 -21.15 2.36
N ILE A 103 -12.14 -20.12 1.65
CA ILE A 103 -13.02 -19.12 1.04
C ILE A 103 -13.87 -19.69 -0.11
N GLN A 104 -13.44 -20.79 -0.72
CA GLN A 104 -14.18 -21.44 -1.80
C GLN A 104 -15.44 -22.11 -1.25
N PHE A 105 -15.35 -22.81 -0.12
CA PHE A 105 -16.51 -23.38 0.57
C PHE A 105 -17.57 -22.30 0.84
N TYR A 106 -17.19 -21.17 1.44
CA TYR A 106 -18.12 -20.07 1.70
C TYR A 106 -18.70 -19.45 0.43
N THR A 107 -17.95 -19.47 -0.68
CA THR A 107 -18.45 -19.03 -1.99
C THR A 107 -19.48 -20.01 -2.55
N ASP A 108 -19.22 -21.31 -2.39
CA ASP A 108 -20.10 -22.38 -2.87
C ASP A 108 -21.43 -22.38 -2.10
N ILE A 109 -21.41 -22.37 -0.76
CA ILE A 109 -22.66 -22.31 0.02
C ILE A 109 -23.44 -21.01 -0.26
N GLY A 110 -22.76 -19.92 -0.59
CA GLY A 110 -23.40 -18.66 -0.99
C GLY A 110 -24.16 -18.76 -2.30
N ASN A 111 -23.83 -19.70 -3.18
CA ASN A 111 -24.40 -19.85 -4.52
C ASN A 111 -25.54 -20.88 -4.61
N TYR A 112 -25.62 -21.84 -3.68
CA TYR A 112 -26.55 -22.97 -3.75
C TYR A 112 -27.33 -23.15 -2.45
N LEU A 113 -28.60 -23.53 -2.55
CA LEU A 113 -29.45 -23.76 -1.37
C LEU A 113 -28.98 -24.96 -0.56
N THR A 114 -28.58 -26.05 -1.22
CA THR A 114 -28.13 -27.27 -0.55
C THR A 114 -26.86 -27.83 -1.17
N ILE A 115 -26.16 -28.68 -0.40
CA ILE A 115 -25.05 -29.50 -0.90
C ILE A 115 -25.44 -30.37 -2.10
N TYR A 116 -26.68 -30.84 -2.14
CA TYR A 116 -27.18 -31.68 -3.22
C TYR A 116 -27.29 -30.90 -4.53
N ASP A 117 -27.82 -29.67 -4.49
CA ASP A 117 -27.93 -28.81 -5.68
C ASP A 117 -26.55 -28.52 -6.28
N TYR A 118 -25.56 -28.25 -5.42
CA TYR A 118 -24.18 -28.03 -5.84
C TYR A 118 -23.59 -29.29 -6.47
N ASN A 119 -23.63 -30.41 -5.75
CA ASN A 119 -23.03 -31.67 -6.19
C ASN A 119 -23.64 -32.16 -7.50
N ASP A 120 -24.96 -32.08 -7.64
CA ASP A 120 -25.69 -32.45 -8.85
C ASP A 120 -25.28 -31.58 -10.05
N GLN A 121 -25.11 -30.27 -9.85
CA GLN A 121 -24.55 -29.40 -10.90
C GLN A 121 -23.10 -29.76 -11.27
N LYS A 122 -22.24 -30.06 -10.29
CA LYS A 122 -20.85 -30.47 -10.55
C LYS A 122 -20.80 -31.80 -11.32
N LEU A 123 -21.65 -32.74 -10.98
CA LEU A 123 -21.75 -34.03 -11.66
C LEU A 123 -22.25 -33.87 -13.11
N ARG A 124 -23.26 -33.03 -13.35
CA ARG A 124 -23.71 -32.70 -14.72
C ARG A 124 -22.58 -32.13 -15.59
N TYR A 125 -21.71 -31.32 -15.00
CA TYR A 125 -20.55 -30.74 -15.69
C TYR A 125 -19.30 -31.61 -15.68
N ARG A 126 -19.42 -32.87 -15.24
CA ARG A 126 -18.30 -33.83 -15.14
C ARG A 126 -17.13 -33.32 -14.27
N GLN A 127 -17.42 -32.43 -13.33
CA GLN A 127 -16.46 -31.83 -12.38
C GLN A 127 -16.37 -32.66 -11.09
N VAL A 128 -16.13 -33.97 -11.22
CA VAL A 128 -16.20 -34.94 -10.10
C VAL A 128 -15.25 -34.58 -8.94
N ARG A 129 -14.10 -33.97 -9.25
CA ARG A 129 -13.10 -33.55 -8.25
C ARG A 129 -13.56 -32.38 -7.35
N LEU A 130 -14.62 -31.67 -7.73
CA LEU A 130 -15.15 -30.53 -6.97
C LEU A 130 -16.34 -30.91 -6.09
N VAL A 131 -16.84 -32.14 -6.20
CA VAL A 131 -18.00 -32.61 -5.42
C VAL A 131 -17.62 -32.70 -3.94
N TYR A 132 -18.47 -32.14 -3.08
CA TYR A 132 -18.27 -32.27 -1.63
C TYR A 132 -18.82 -33.62 -1.14
N PRO A 133 -18.11 -34.33 -0.24
CA PRO A 133 -18.64 -35.53 0.38
C PRO A 133 -19.83 -35.16 1.29
N VAL A 134 -20.94 -35.88 1.19
CA VAL A 134 -22.14 -35.63 2.02
C VAL A 134 -21.91 -36.18 3.43
N THR A 135 -21.18 -35.41 4.21
CA THR A 135 -20.76 -35.70 5.59
C THR A 135 -21.07 -34.50 6.46
N LYS A 136 -21.19 -34.69 7.78
CA LYS A 136 -21.44 -33.59 8.72
C LYS A 136 -20.47 -32.42 8.54
N GLU A 137 -19.21 -32.71 8.22
CA GLU A 137 -18.17 -31.70 8.05
C GLU A 137 -18.39 -30.76 6.87
N TYR A 138 -19.00 -31.22 5.78
CA TYR A 138 -19.20 -30.43 4.55
C TYR A 138 -20.67 -30.13 4.26
N TYR A 139 -21.58 -30.66 5.07
CA TYR A 139 -23.01 -30.51 4.85
C TYR A 139 -23.44 -29.04 5.02
N TRP A 140 -24.33 -28.61 4.13
CA TRP A 140 -25.11 -27.40 4.32
C TRP A 140 -26.50 -27.55 3.67
N ALA A 141 -27.48 -26.92 4.28
CA ALA A 141 -28.80 -26.73 3.69
C ALA A 141 -29.41 -25.45 4.26
N TRP A 142 -29.53 -24.41 3.45
CA TRP A 142 -30.16 -23.16 3.86
C TRP A 142 -31.64 -23.37 4.15
N ASP A 143 -32.10 -22.83 5.28
CA ASP A 143 -33.52 -22.81 5.65
C ASP A 143 -34.41 -22.09 4.63
N SER A 144 -33.87 -21.09 3.93
CA SER A 144 -34.53 -20.34 2.87
C SER A 144 -33.55 -19.65 1.93
N ASP A 145 -33.99 -19.34 0.71
CA ASP A 145 -33.22 -18.53 -0.23
C ASP A 145 -32.99 -17.08 0.27
N ALA A 146 -33.90 -16.57 1.10
CA ALA A 146 -33.73 -15.28 1.75
C ALA A 146 -32.53 -15.26 2.71
N SER A 147 -32.36 -16.31 3.51
CA SER A 147 -31.21 -16.46 4.40
C SER A 147 -29.91 -16.61 3.62
N ARG A 148 -29.87 -17.47 2.59
CA ARG A 148 -28.71 -17.59 1.68
C ARG A 148 -28.31 -16.24 1.10
N LYS A 149 -29.27 -15.47 0.58
CA LYS A 149 -29.01 -14.12 0.05
C LYS A 149 -28.54 -13.15 1.14
N HIS A 150 -29.00 -13.28 2.38
CA HIS A 150 -28.50 -12.48 3.49
C HIS A 150 -27.04 -12.78 3.79
N PHE A 151 -26.68 -14.06 3.91
CA PHE A 151 -25.31 -14.52 4.02
C PHE A 151 -24.44 -13.97 2.88
N ASP A 152 -24.90 -14.07 1.64
CA ASP A 152 -24.13 -13.63 0.48
C ASP A 152 -23.85 -12.12 0.51
N ARG A 153 -24.80 -11.31 1.00
CA ARG A 153 -24.56 -9.87 1.22
C ARG A 153 -23.46 -9.61 2.26
N LEU A 154 -23.43 -10.38 3.36
CA LEU A 154 -22.36 -10.28 4.36
C LEU A 154 -21.01 -10.69 3.77
N ARG A 155 -20.97 -11.78 3.00
CA ARG A 155 -19.79 -12.25 2.28
C ARG A 155 -19.24 -11.19 1.32
N ILE A 156 -20.10 -10.57 0.51
CA ILE A 156 -19.72 -9.49 -0.39
C ILE A 156 -19.18 -8.29 0.39
N LYS A 157 -19.80 -7.91 1.52
CA LYS A 157 -19.30 -6.82 2.39
C LYS A 157 -17.91 -7.12 2.96
N SER A 158 -17.69 -8.34 3.45
CA SER A 158 -16.38 -8.79 3.94
C SER A 158 -15.33 -8.71 2.83
N GLY A 159 -15.62 -9.29 1.66
CA GLY A 159 -14.71 -9.27 0.51
C GLY A 159 -14.42 -7.85 0.01
N LEU A 160 -15.41 -6.96 0.00
CA LEU A 160 -15.23 -5.55 -0.34
C LEU A 160 -14.30 -4.84 0.67
N ALA A 161 -14.49 -5.08 1.96
CA ALA A 161 -13.67 -4.46 3.00
C ALA A 161 -12.20 -4.93 2.93
N TYR A 162 -11.95 -6.24 2.79
CA TYR A 162 -10.59 -6.74 2.58
C TYR A 162 -9.95 -6.23 1.29
N ARG A 163 -10.72 -6.15 0.19
CA ARG A 163 -10.24 -5.55 -1.07
C ARG A 163 -9.85 -4.08 -0.88
N ASN A 164 -10.68 -3.31 -0.17
CA ASN A 164 -10.38 -1.91 0.13
C ASN A 164 -9.11 -1.79 0.98
N ALA A 165 -8.89 -2.67 1.96
CA ALA A 165 -7.64 -2.70 2.73
C ALA A 165 -6.42 -2.84 1.80
N SER A 166 -6.46 -3.74 0.81
CA SER A 166 -5.39 -3.87 -0.19
C SER A 166 -5.20 -2.61 -1.04
N ILE A 167 -6.28 -1.90 -1.37
CA ILE A 167 -6.20 -0.60 -2.07
C ILE A 167 -5.46 0.43 -1.20
N PHE A 168 -5.74 0.49 0.11
CA PHE A 168 -5.01 1.38 1.02
C PHE A 168 -3.50 1.06 1.05
N VAL A 169 -3.12 -0.22 1.01
CA VAL A 169 -1.69 -0.61 0.89
C VAL A 169 -1.09 -0.12 -0.43
N ALA A 170 -1.80 -0.25 -1.55
CA ALA A 170 -1.32 0.30 -2.82
C ALA A 170 -1.15 1.84 -2.75
N CYS A 171 -2.09 2.55 -2.11
CA CYS A 171 -1.99 3.99 -1.90
C CYS A 171 -0.81 4.37 -0.98
N LEU A 172 -0.48 3.58 0.04
CA LEU A 172 0.70 3.79 0.90
C LEU A 172 2.00 3.76 0.09
N VAL A 173 2.09 2.84 -0.89
CA VAL A 173 3.23 2.77 -1.82
C VAL A 173 3.28 4.00 -2.72
N VAL A 174 2.14 4.41 -3.29
CA VAL A 174 2.05 5.61 -4.14
C VAL A 174 2.46 6.87 -3.36
N ASN A 175 2.04 7.00 -2.10
CA ASN A 175 2.42 8.14 -1.24
C ASN A 175 3.95 8.23 -1.04
N ARG A 176 4.61 7.09 -0.82
CA ARG A 176 6.09 7.00 -0.73
C ARG A 176 6.77 7.41 -2.03
N LEU A 177 6.29 6.89 -3.17
CA LEU A 177 6.84 7.26 -4.48
C LEU A 177 6.67 8.75 -4.76
N ALA A 178 5.52 9.32 -4.40
CA ALA A 178 5.23 10.73 -4.61
C ALA A 178 6.14 11.62 -3.73
N SER A 179 6.37 11.26 -2.47
CA SER A 179 7.33 11.94 -1.60
C SER A 179 8.76 11.85 -2.13
N VAL A 180 9.19 10.70 -2.64
CA VAL A 180 10.50 10.56 -3.31
C VAL A 180 10.62 11.49 -4.52
N ILE A 181 9.59 11.55 -5.37
CA ILE A 181 9.56 12.44 -6.54
C ILE A 181 9.64 13.91 -6.10
N ASP A 182 8.98 14.27 -4.99
CA ASP A 182 9.02 15.60 -4.40
C ASP A 182 10.46 16.00 -4.03
N ILE A 183 11.21 15.11 -3.38
CA ILE A 183 12.64 15.31 -3.07
C ILE A 183 13.48 15.46 -4.32
N ILE A 184 13.27 14.63 -5.36
CA ILE A 184 13.99 14.77 -6.63
C ILE A 184 13.75 16.17 -7.20
N ALA A 185 12.50 16.64 -7.20
CA ALA A 185 12.16 17.97 -7.68
C ALA A 185 12.79 19.09 -6.84
N LEU A 186 12.81 18.95 -5.51
CA LEU A 186 13.41 19.92 -4.58
C LEU A 186 14.95 20.01 -4.67
N THR A 187 15.60 18.89 -5.00
CA THR A 187 17.08 18.78 -5.02
C THR A 187 17.68 18.96 -6.41
N ARG A 188 16.89 18.85 -7.50
CA ARG A 188 17.37 18.85 -8.90
C ARG A 188 18.35 19.98 -9.24
N HIS A 189 18.11 21.19 -8.72
CA HIS A 189 18.92 22.38 -9.00
C HIS A 189 19.96 22.68 -7.90
N ARG A 190 20.02 21.85 -6.85
CA ARG A 190 20.91 22.02 -5.71
C ARG A 190 22.09 21.06 -5.73
N LEU A 191 22.08 20.06 -6.61
CA LEU A 191 23.18 19.10 -6.71
C LEU A 191 24.46 19.83 -7.10
N GLU A 192 25.50 19.68 -6.29
CA GLU A 192 26.83 20.15 -6.66
C GLU A 192 27.26 19.45 -7.95
N ASN A 193 27.71 20.24 -8.93
CA ASN A 193 28.53 19.67 -9.99
C ASN A 193 29.75 19.06 -9.30
N ALA A 194 30.14 17.85 -9.69
CA ALA A 194 31.41 17.29 -9.25
C ALA A 194 32.53 18.19 -9.77
N GLU A 195 32.92 19.21 -9.01
CA GLU A 195 34.05 20.06 -9.33
C GLU A 195 35.31 19.25 -9.02
N PHE A 196 35.88 18.66 -10.06
CA PHE A 196 37.21 18.07 -9.99
C PHE A 196 38.20 19.18 -9.62
N SER A 197 38.63 19.21 -8.35
CA SER A 197 39.59 20.19 -7.87
C SER A 197 41.00 19.62 -8.04
N PHE A 198 41.74 20.15 -9.02
CA PHE A 198 43.16 19.85 -9.21
C PHE A 198 44.00 20.93 -8.54
N LYS A 199 44.56 20.64 -7.35
CA LYS A 199 45.49 21.54 -6.66
C LYS A 199 46.91 20.96 -6.73
N PRO A 200 47.78 21.47 -7.62
CA PRO A 200 49.19 21.10 -7.60
C PRO A 200 49.85 21.75 -6.39
N ILE A 201 50.47 20.94 -5.55
CA ILE A 201 51.32 21.40 -4.45
C ILE A 201 52.76 21.26 -4.93
N VAL A 202 53.40 22.39 -5.22
CA VAL A 202 54.82 22.44 -5.56
C VAL A 202 55.60 22.69 -4.27
N TYR A 203 56.58 21.84 -3.98
CA TYR A 203 57.49 21.98 -2.84
C TYR A 203 58.94 21.85 -3.33
N TYR A 204 59.86 22.51 -2.62
CA TYR A 204 61.28 22.45 -2.93
C TYR A 204 62.00 21.56 -1.93
N LEU A 205 62.78 20.61 -2.43
CA LEU A 205 63.62 19.72 -1.64
C LEU A 205 64.92 20.45 -1.22
N PRO A 206 65.59 20.00 -0.15
CA PRO A 206 66.81 20.64 0.36
C PRO A 206 67.97 20.73 -0.64
N ASP A 207 67.96 19.88 -1.68
CA ASP A 207 68.93 19.88 -2.78
C ASP A 207 68.58 20.87 -3.90
N GLY A 208 67.52 21.67 -3.74
CA GLY A 208 67.06 22.67 -4.69
C GLY A 208 66.17 22.12 -5.81
N THR A 209 65.85 20.82 -5.80
CA THR A 209 64.94 20.23 -6.78
C THR A 209 63.48 20.53 -6.43
N ALA A 210 62.65 20.82 -7.43
CA ALA A 210 61.22 21.02 -7.23
C ALA A 210 60.49 19.67 -7.34
N GLY A 211 59.75 19.30 -6.29
CA GLY A 211 58.78 18.20 -6.30
C GLY A 211 57.37 18.72 -6.53
N MET A 212 56.53 17.95 -7.21
CA MET A 212 55.10 18.22 -7.35
C MET A 212 54.32 17.06 -6.77
N ASN A 213 53.47 17.33 -5.79
CA ASN A 213 52.42 16.40 -5.37
C ASN A 213 51.08 16.91 -5.86
N VAL A 214 50.19 15.98 -6.21
CA VAL A 214 48.81 16.31 -6.56
C VAL A 214 47.92 15.85 -5.43
N GLU A 215 47.22 16.79 -4.80
CA GLU A 215 46.12 16.45 -3.90
C GLU A 215 44.85 16.36 -4.76
N VAL A 216 44.38 15.14 -4.99
CA VAL A 216 43.10 14.89 -5.67
C VAL A 216 42.03 14.78 -4.59
N ARG A 217 41.05 15.67 -4.59
CA ARG A 217 39.83 15.54 -3.79
C ARG A 217 38.64 15.26 -4.71
N TRP A 218 37.89 14.23 -4.35
CA TRP A 218 36.63 13.82 -4.95
C TRP A 218 35.51 13.89 -3.91
#